data_AF-W1TU53-F1
#
_entry.id   AF-W1TU53-F1
#
_cell.length_a   1.000
_cell.length_b   1.000
_cell.length_c   1.000
_cell.angle_alpha   90.00
_cell.angle_beta   90.00
_cell.angle_gamma   90.00
#
_symmetry.space_group_name_H-M   'P 1'
#
loop_
_entity.id
_entity.type
_entity.pdbx_description
1 polymer ?
#
loop_
_entity_poly.entity_id
_entity_poly.type
_entity_poly.pdbx_seq_one_letter_code
_entity_poly.pdbx_strand_id
1 'polypeptide(L)'
;MTIVLVTHLMDDVANFADTVYVMEKGRLVKSGKPRQVFQAVAFMESIQLGVPKITKFAQELKNRGLTLPYLPITIEEFKELLHG
;
A
#
# COMPACT_ATOMS: atom_id res chain seq x y z
N MET A 1 19.90 11.99 -8.99
CA MET A 1 19.86 10.61 -9.51
C MET A 1 18.42 10.14 -9.42
N THR A 2 17.90 9.46 -10.44
CA THR A 2 16.52 8.95 -10.47
C THR A 2 16.56 7.45 -10.71
N ILE A 3 15.80 6.69 -9.92
CA ILE A 3 15.72 5.22 -10.02
C ILE A 3 14.31 4.86 -10.45
N VAL A 4 14.20 4.01 -11.46
CA VAL A 4 12.93 3.39 -11.86
C VAL A 4 12.97 1.94 -11.41
N LEU A 5 12.12 1.59 -10.45
CA LEU A 5 12.00 0.24 -9.90
C LEU A 5 10.73 -0.43 -10.42
N VAL A 6 10.88 -1.57 -11.08
CA VAL A 6 9.77 -2.44 -11.47
C VAL A 6 9.77 -3.65 -10.56
N THR A 7 8.74 -3.76 -9.71
CA THR A 7 8.63 -4.86 -8.74
C THR A 7 7.17 -5.23 -8.51
N HIS A 8 6.95 -6.47 -8.08
CA HIS A 8 5.67 -6.96 -7.57
C HIS A 8 5.67 -7.06 -6.04
N LEU A 9 6.79 -6.71 -5.38
CA LEU A 9 6.92 -6.69 -3.93
C LEU A 9 6.39 -5.35 -3.42
N MET A 10 5.14 -5.34 -2.96
CA MET A 10 4.47 -4.12 -2.49
C MET A 10 5.15 -3.53 -1.24
N ASP A 11 5.77 -4.37 -0.41
CA ASP A 11 6.55 -3.92 0.75
C ASP A 11 7.74 -3.05 0.31
N ASP A 12 8.43 -3.39 -0.79
CA ASP A 12 9.53 -2.57 -1.33
C ASP A 12 9.01 -1.24 -1.87
N VAL A 13 7.87 -1.27 -2.55
CA VAL A 13 7.22 -0.05 -3.07
C VAL A 13 6.84 0.88 -1.92
N ALA A 14 6.33 0.35 -0.82
CA ALA A 14 5.98 1.15 0.35
C ALA A 14 7.19 1.78 1.04
N ASN A 15 8.34 1.09 1.06
CA ASN A 15 9.55 1.54 1.77
C ASN A 15 10.43 2.48 0.96
N PHE A 16 10.49 2.32 -0.37
CA PHE A 16 11.50 2.99 -1.19
C PHE A 16 10.94 3.94 -2.25
N ALA A 17 9.68 3.81 -2.65
CA ALA A 17 9.15 4.58 -3.78
C ALA A 17 8.61 5.95 -3.34
N ASP A 18 9.04 7.00 -4.02
CA ASP A 18 8.42 8.33 -3.88
C ASP A 18 7.08 8.41 -4.63
N THR A 19 6.98 7.70 -5.75
CA THR A 19 5.82 7.69 -6.67
C THR A 19 5.61 6.29 -7.24
N VAL A 20 4.34 5.90 -7.38
CA VAL A 20 3.92 4.59 -7.89
C VAL A 20 3.10 4.77 -9.15
N TYR A 21 3.33 3.89 -10.12
CA TYR A 21 2.54 3.76 -11.33
C TYR A 21 2.05 2.31 -11.43
N VAL A 22 0.74 2.12 -11.48
CA VAL A 22 0.10 0.80 -11.56
C VAL A 22 -0.39 0.59 -12.97
N MET A 23 0.04 -0.51 -13.58
CA MET A 23 -0.33 -0.88 -14.93
C MET A 23 -1.16 -2.17 -14.94
N GLU A 24 -2.23 -2.19 -15.72
CA GLU A 24 -3.04 -3.37 -16.00
C GLU A 24 -3.28 -3.46 -17.51
N LYS A 25 -3.07 -4.63 -18.12
CA LYS A 25 -3.32 -4.88 -19.55
C LYS A 25 -2.69 -3.81 -20.48
N GLY A 26 -1.46 -3.40 -20.17
CA GLY A 26 -0.71 -2.42 -20.96
C GLY A 26 -1.18 -0.96 -20.81
N ARG A 27 -2.07 -0.66 -19.85
CA ARG A 27 -2.55 0.70 -19.58
C ARG A 27 -2.22 1.13 -18.16
N LEU A 28 -1.92 2.41 -17.97
CA LEU A 28 -1.80 3.01 -16.64
C LEU A 28 -3.19 3.13 -16.02
N VAL A 29 -3.44 2.39 -14.95
CA VAL A 29 -4.74 2.39 -14.26
C VAL A 29 -4.73 3.24 -12.99
N LYS A 30 -3.57 3.49 -12.39
CA LYS A 30 -3.43 4.35 -11.22
C LYS A 30 -2.02 4.92 -11.09
N SER A 31 -1.91 6.12 -10.54
CA SER A 31 -0.62 6.71 -10.18
C SER A 31 -0.76 7.63 -8.97
N GLY A 32 0.35 7.86 -8.27
CA GLY A 32 0.40 8.78 -7.14
C GLY A 32 1.42 8.35 -6.08
N LYS A 33 1.31 8.93 -4.87
CA LYS A 33 2.15 8.51 -3.74
C LYS A 33 1.77 7.09 -3.30
N PRO A 34 2.71 6.25 -2.83
CA PRO A 34 2.42 4.88 -2.40
C PRO A 34 1.25 4.80 -1.42
N ARG A 35 1.22 5.71 -0.44
CA ARG A 35 0.15 5.82 0.56
C ARG A 35 -1.23 5.98 -0.07
N GLN A 36 -1.37 6.83 -1.09
CA GLN A 36 -2.66 7.08 -1.77
C GLN A 36 -3.09 5.90 -2.63
N VAL A 37 -2.13 5.22 -3.27
CA VAL A 37 -2.39 4.04 -4.10
C VAL A 37 -2.87 2.87 -3.23
N PHE A 38 -2.15 2.59 -2.15
CA PHE A 38 -2.42 1.45 -1.26
C PHE A 38 -3.63 1.62 -0.33
N GLN A 39 -4.17 2.83 -0.14
CA GLN A 39 -5.47 2.97 0.54
C GLN A 39 -6.61 2.29 -0.21
N ALA A 40 -6.49 2.09 -1.53
CA ALA A 40 -7.52 1.46 -2.35
C ALA A 40 -7.37 -0.07 -2.39
N VAL A 41 -7.40 -0.72 -1.22
CA VAL A 41 -7.15 -2.16 -1.07
C VAL A 41 -8.00 -3.00 -2.03
N ALA A 42 -9.32 -2.78 -2.06
CA ALA A 42 -10.24 -3.52 -2.93
C ALA A 42 -9.90 -3.39 -4.42
N PHE A 43 -9.48 -2.19 -4.86
CA PHE A 43 -9.05 -1.97 -6.24
C PHE A 43 -7.77 -2.75 -6.54
N MET A 44 -6.76 -2.65 -5.66
CA MET A 44 -5.47 -3.34 -5.84
C MET A 44 -5.62 -4.86 -5.84
N GLU A 45 -6.53 -5.41 -5.03
CA GLU A 45 -6.86 -6.83 -5.04
C GLU A 45 -7.63 -7.23 -6.32
N SER A 46 -8.54 -6.39 -6.83
CA SER A 46 -9.29 -6.68 -8.07
C SER A 46 -8.40 -6.82 -9.31
N ILE A 47 -7.25 -6.15 -9.32
CA ILE A 47 -6.25 -6.21 -10.41
C ILE A 47 -5.10 -7.18 -10.10
N GLN A 48 -5.23 -8.02 -9.06
CA GLN A 48 -4.24 -9.05 -8.67
C GLN A 48 -2.86 -8.52 -8.24
N LEU A 49 -2.72 -7.23 -7.91
CA LEU A 49 -1.45 -6.66 -7.42
C LEU A 49 -1.26 -6.83 -5.90
N GLY A 50 -2.38 -6.81 -5.15
CA GLY A 50 -2.36 -6.83 -3.68
C GLY A 50 -1.87 -5.53 -3.05
N VAL A 51 -1.67 -5.56 -1.74
CA VAL A 51 -1.17 -4.42 -0.92
C VAL A 51 -0.04 -4.89 0.00
N PRO A 52 0.76 -3.97 0.58
CA PRO A 52 1.76 -4.35 1.58
C PRO A 52 1.18 -5.22 2.69
N LYS A 53 1.98 -6.15 3.22
CA LYS A 53 1.48 -7.14 4.20
C LYS A 53 0.89 -6.48 5.43
N ILE A 54 1.54 -5.40 5.88
CA ILE A 54 1.09 -4.63 7.04
C ILE A 54 -0.24 -3.93 6.79
N THR A 55 -0.49 -3.44 5.57
CA THR A 55 -1.77 -2.82 5.17
C THR A 55 -2.89 -3.85 5.25
N LYS A 56 -2.65 -5.06 4.73
CA LYS A 56 -3.63 -6.14 4.78
C LYS A 56 -3.93 -6.56 6.23
N PHE A 57 -2.89 -6.72 7.04
CA PHE A 57 -3.03 -7.05 8.46
C PHE A 57 -3.83 -5.96 9.22
N ALA A 58 -3.51 -4.69 9.02
CA ALA A 58 -4.22 -3.58 9.62
C ALA A 58 -5.69 -3.50 9.17
N GLN A 59 -5.97 -3.83 7.90
CA GLN A 59 -7.35 -3.92 7.38
C GLN A 59 -8.14 -5.05 8.07
N GLU A 60 -7.52 -6.22 8.29
CA GLU A 60 -8.15 -7.32 9.02
C GLU A 60 -8.44 -6.95 10.47
N LEU A 61 -7.52 -6.27 11.14
CA LEU A 61 -7.75 -5.77 12.51
C LEU A 61 -8.85 -4.72 12.56
N LYS A 62 -8.89 -3.81 11.57
CA LYS A 62 -9.97 -2.84 11.43
C LYS A 62 -11.34 -3.50 11.29
N ASN A 63 -11.42 -4.57 10.50
CA ASN A 63 -12.64 -5.37 10.36
C ASN A 63 -13.05 -6.09 11.66
N ARG A 64 -12.10 -6.31 12.58
CA ARG A 64 -12.35 -6.88 13.92
C ARG A 64 -12.67 -5.83 14.99
N GLY A 65 -12.76 -4.55 14.63
CA GLY A 65 -13.16 -3.46 15.52
C GLY A 65 -12.03 -2.53 15.97
N LEU A 66 -10.80 -2.71 15.48
CA LEU A 66 -9.72 -1.74 15.74
C LEU A 66 -9.96 -0.45 14.95
N THR A 67 -10.01 0.69 15.63
CA THR A 67 -10.15 1.98 14.94
C THR A 67 -8.78 2.52 14.58
N LEU A 68 -8.49 2.59 13.27
CA LEU A 68 -7.29 3.22 12.73
C LEU A 68 -7.71 4.40 11.83
N PRO A 69 -7.06 5.58 11.96
CA PRO A 69 -7.40 6.76 11.16
C PRO A 69 -7.17 6.54 9.66
N TYR A 70 -6.17 5.73 9.32
CA TYR A 70 -5.86 5.29 7.97
C TYR A 70 -5.17 3.93 8.01
N LEU A 71 -5.04 3.27 6.86
CA LEU A 71 -4.30 2.00 6.79
C LEU A 71 -2.80 2.29 6.64
N PRO A 72 -1.94 1.78 7.53
CA PRO A 72 -0.50 1.93 7.41
C PRO A 72 0.03 1.13 6.21
N ILE A 73 1.08 1.66 5.59
CA ILE A 73 1.77 0.98 4.47
C ILE A 73 3.13 0.41 4.87
N THR A 74 3.68 0.84 6.02
CA THR A 74 4.93 0.30 6.61
C THR A 74 4.70 -0.21 8.03
N ILE A 75 5.64 -1.03 8.52
CA ILE A 75 5.57 -1.60 9.88
C ILE A 75 5.79 -0.48 10.92
N GLU A 76 6.67 0.46 10.62
CA GLU A 76 6.97 1.63 11.43
C GLU A 76 5.72 2.48 11.63
N GLU A 77 5.02 2.82 10.54
CA GLU A 77 3.77 3.61 10.59
C GLU A 77 2.70 2.88 11.42
N PHE A 78 2.61 1.54 11.31
CA PHE A 78 1.67 0.77 12.12
C PHE A 78 2.02 0.79 13.61
N LYS A 79 3.30 0.67 13.98
CA LYS A 79 3.73 0.75 15.38
C LYS A 79 3.39 2.10 15.99
N GLU A 80 3.63 3.19 15.27
CA GLU A 80 3.28 4.54 15.72
C GLU A 80 1.77 4.69 15.98
N LEU A 81 0.93 4.09 15.13
CA LEU A 81 -0.53 4.11 15.31
C LEU A 81 -1.01 3.31 16.53
N LEU A 82 -0.26 2.31 16.99
CA LEU A 82 -0.61 1.51 18.17
C LEU A 82 -0.11 2.10 19.49
N HIS A 83 0.96 2.89 19.45
CA HIS A 83 1.61 3.47 20.63
C HIS A 83 1.23 4.95 20.85
N GLY A 84 -0.05 5.29 20.64
CA GLY A 84 -0.61 6.60 21.00
C GLY A 84 -0.62 6.85 22.50
#